data_AF-A0A7Y7DTF3-F1
#
_entry.id   AF-A0A7Y7DTF3-F1
#
_cell.length_a   1.000
_cell.length_b   1.000
_cell.length_c   1.000
_cell.angle_alpha   90.00
_cell.angle_beta   90.00
_cell.angle_gamma   90.00
#
_symmetry.space_group_name_H-M   'P 1'
#
loop_
_entity.id
_entity.type
_entity.pdbx_description
1 polymer ?
#
loop_
_entity_poly.entity_id
_entity_poly.type
_entity_poly.pdbx_seq_one_letter_code
_entity_poly.pdbx_strand_id
1 'polypeptide(L)'
;MDNEYVDKEKVDAQKALETAKKKEKKQRARQQVEKKPSAFVQILNGDFLTKEFMINNLGFIFFVMLLLLLIVSKGYYGKRLSDDVNKTQLELNELTSDHFEAKTRLEEETQRVKLVDELESSGLKETVNPTKVIRLKKNK
;
A
#
# COMPACT_ATOMS: atom_id res chain seq x y z
N MET A 1 -42.47 -11.97 -80.23
CA MET A 1 -42.90 -11.72 -78.85
C MET A 1 -42.78 -13.08 -78.20
N ASP A 2 -41.66 -13.35 -77.56
CA ASP A 2 -41.33 -14.74 -77.22
C ASP A 2 -41.22 -14.78 -75.70
N ASN A 3 -42.38 -15.00 -75.08
CA ASN A 3 -42.46 -15.20 -73.64
C ASN A 3 -42.17 -16.68 -73.36
N GLU A 4 -40.97 -16.95 -72.89
CA GLU A 4 -40.60 -18.25 -72.33
C GLU A 4 -41.17 -18.36 -70.91
N TYR A 5 -41.94 -19.42 -70.64
CA TYR A 5 -42.58 -19.63 -69.35
C TYR A 5 -41.53 -20.10 -68.33
N VAL A 6 -40.98 -19.15 -67.58
CA VAL A 6 -40.05 -19.46 -66.49
C VAL A 6 -40.86 -19.83 -65.24
N ASP A 7 -40.79 -21.10 -64.88
CA ASP A 7 -41.42 -21.69 -63.70
C ASP A 7 -40.94 -20.98 -62.42
N LYS A 8 -41.83 -20.17 -61.82
CA LYS A 8 -41.52 -19.28 -60.68
C LYS A 8 -40.92 -20.07 -59.50
N GLU A 9 -41.36 -21.31 -59.30
CA GLU A 9 -40.89 -22.17 -58.21
C GLU A 9 -39.39 -22.51 -58.33
N LYS A 10 -38.87 -22.67 -59.56
CA LYS A 10 -37.44 -22.95 -59.79
C LYS A 10 -36.58 -21.70 -59.62
N VAL A 11 -37.08 -20.54 -60.01
CA VAL A 11 -36.40 -19.25 -59.83
C VAL A 11 -36.32 -18.90 -58.34
N ASP A 12 -37.39 -19.15 -57.60
CA ASP A 12 -37.45 -18.88 -56.17
C ASP A 12 -36.62 -19.90 -55.37
N ALA A 13 -36.56 -21.16 -55.79
CA ALA A 13 -35.65 -22.17 -55.22
C ALA A 13 -34.17 -21.83 -55.47
N GLN A 14 -33.81 -21.37 -56.68
CA GLN A 14 -32.45 -20.93 -57.00
C GLN A 14 -32.07 -19.67 -56.21
N LYS A 15 -32.97 -18.68 -56.10
CA LYS A 15 -32.77 -17.50 -55.25
C LYS A 15 -32.67 -17.85 -53.76
N ALA A 16 -33.42 -18.84 -53.28
CA ALA A 16 -33.33 -19.33 -51.90
C ALA A 16 -31.99 -20.04 -51.62
N LEU A 17 -31.49 -20.83 -52.56
CA LEU A 17 -30.17 -21.47 -52.49
C LEU A 17 -29.02 -20.46 -52.58
N GLU A 18 -29.13 -19.44 -53.44
CA GLU A 18 -28.14 -18.37 -53.53
C GLU A 18 -28.12 -17.47 -52.29
N THR A 19 -29.28 -17.18 -51.70
CA THR A 19 -29.38 -16.41 -50.46
C THR A 19 -28.91 -17.23 -49.25
N ALA A 20 -29.12 -18.54 -49.22
CA ALA A 20 -28.54 -19.43 -48.21
C ALA A 20 -27.00 -19.51 -48.34
N LYS A 21 -26.46 -19.68 -49.55
CA LYS A 21 -25.01 -19.68 -49.81
C LYS A 21 -24.36 -18.32 -49.50
N LYS A 22 -25.04 -17.19 -49.79
CA LYS A 22 -24.58 -15.85 -49.39
C LYS A 22 -24.63 -15.65 -47.87
N LYS A 23 -25.64 -16.20 -47.18
CA LYS A 23 -25.72 -16.17 -45.70
C LYS A 23 -24.62 -16.99 -45.05
N GLU A 24 -24.30 -18.19 -45.56
CA GLU A 24 -23.15 -18.98 -45.08
C GLU A 24 -21.80 -18.29 -45.36
N LYS A 25 -21.57 -17.72 -46.55
CA LYS A 25 -20.34 -16.95 -46.85
C LYS A 25 -20.20 -15.72 -45.95
N LYS A 26 -21.31 -15.02 -45.65
CA LYS A 26 -21.32 -13.84 -44.78
C LYS A 26 -21.16 -14.19 -43.29
N GLN A 27 -21.57 -15.39 -42.87
CA GLN A 27 -21.31 -15.94 -41.53
C GLN A 27 -19.86 -16.41 -41.37
N ARG A 28 -19.27 -17.06 -42.38
CA ARG A 28 -17.85 -17.44 -42.37
C ARG A 28 -16.92 -16.23 -42.40
N ALA A 29 -17.29 -15.17 -43.12
CA ALA A 29 -16.56 -13.88 -43.11
C ALA A 29 -16.70 -13.10 -41.79
N ARG A 30 -17.79 -13.28 -41.04
CA ARG A 30 -17.98 -12.67 -39.70
C ARG A 30 -17.31 -13.45 -38.56
N GLN A 31 -16.94 -14.71 -38.77
CA GLN A 31 -16.17 -15.49 -37.80
C GLN A 31 -14.66 -15.24 -37.88
N GLN A 32 -14.18 -14.59 -38.95
CA GLN A 32 -12.83 -14.04 -39.04
C GLN A 32 -12.75 -12.61 -38.46
N VAL A 33 -13.50 -12.33 -37.39
CA VAL A 33 -13.15 -11.20 -36.53
C VAL A 33 -11.84 -11.60 -35.88
N GLU A 34 -10.75 -11.13 -36.46
CA GLU A 34 -9.39 -11.31 -35.96
C GLU A 34 -9.41 -11.11 -34.45
N LYS A 35 -9.25 -12.22 -33.71
CA LYS A 35 -8.97 -12.16 -32.28
C LYS A 35 -7.58 -11.55 -32.18
N LYS A 36 -7.50 -10.21 -32.19
CA LYS A 36 -6.25 -9.50 -31.93
C LYS A 36 -5.68 -10.09 -30.65
N PRO A 37 -4.45 -10.62 -30.68
CA PRO A 37 -3.86 -11.23 -29.50
C PRO A 37 -3.93 -10.22 -28.36
N SER A 38 -4.35 -10.67 -27.17
CA SER A 38 -4.37 -9.82 -25.98
C SER A 38 -3.00 -9.15 -25.82
N ALA A 39 -2.96 -7.87 -25.43
CA ALA A 39 -1.71 -7.13 -25.25
C ALA A 39 -0.71 -7.90 -24.36
N PHE A 40 -1.22 -8.65 -23.37
CA PHE A 40 -0.41 -9.54 -22.54
C PHE A 40 0.26 -10.68 -23.33
N VAL A 41 -0.46 -11.28 -24.29
CA VAL A 41 0.06 -12.33 -25.17
C VAL A 41 1.09 -11.77 -26.16
N GLN A 42 0.90 -10.54 -26.65
CA GLN A 42 1.88 -9.86 -27.51
C GLN A 42 3.20 -9.59 -26.76
N ILE A 43 3.09 -9.19 -25.48
CA ILE A 43 4.27 -8.99 -24.61
C ILE A 43 5.00 -10.31 -24.38
N LEU A 44 4.27 -11.40 -24.08
CA LEU A 44 4.87 -12.73 -23.86
C LEU A 44 5.51 -13.32 -25.12
N ASN A 45 4.94 -13.04 -26.30
CA ASN A 45 5.49 -13.46 -27.59
C ASN A 45 6.73 -12.66 -28.00
N GLY A 46 7.07 -11.58 -27.29
CA GLY A 46 8.26 -10.77 -27.55
C GLY A 46 8.05 -9.65 -28.58
N ASP A 47 6.81 -9.38 -29.01
CA ASP A 47 6.49 -8.30 -29.95
C ASP A 47 6.86 -6.91 -29.39
N PHE A 48 6.88 -6.80 -28.05
CA PHE A 48 7.39 -5.64 -27.30
C PHE A 48 8.86 -5.30 -27.60
N LEU A 49 9.69 -6.30 -27.92
CA LEU A 49 11.12 -6.13 -28.14
C LEU A 49 11.46 -5.67 -29.56
N THR A 50 10.45 -5.56 -30.43
CA THR A 50 10.66 -5.08 -31.80
C THR A 50 11.03 -3.60 -31.81
N LYS A 51 11.90 -3.20 -32.76
CA LYS A 51 12.37 -1.82 -32.90
C LYS A 51 11.21 -0.83 -33.10
N GLU A 52 10.21 -1.22 -33.88
CA GLU A 52 9.05 -0.39 -34.20
C GLU A 52 8.19 -0.12 -32.97
N PHE A 53 7.89 -1.18 -32.19
CA PHE A 53 7.16 -1.03 -30.93
C PHE A 53 7.94 -0.15 -29.93
N MET A 54 9.26 -0.36 -29.81
CA MET A 54 10.11 0.39 -28.88
C MET A 54 10.18 1.89 -29.24
N ILE A 55 10.35 2.24 -30.51
CA ILE A 55 10.39 3.63 -30.96
C ILE A 55 9.02 4.30 -30.77
N ASN A 56 7.92 3.59 -31.06
CA ASN A 56 6.57 4.12 -30.90
C ASN A 56 6.18 4.34 -29.42
N ASN A 57 6.77 3.57 -28.50
CA ASN A 57 6.48 3.63 -27.06
C ASN A 57 7.65 4.19 -26.23
N LEU A 58 8.62 4.87 -26.85
CA LEU A 58 9.87 5.26 -26.21
C LEU A 58 9.67 6.13 -24.96
N GLY A 59 8.73 7.07 -25.01
CA GLY A 59 8.40 7.92 -23.85
C GLY A 59 7.87 7.12 -22.66
N PHE A 60 7.06 6.09 -22.91
CA PHE A 60 6.55 5.21 -21.85
C PHE A 60 7.65 4.32 -21.26
N ILE A 61 8.56 3.80 -22.10
CA ILE A 61 9.72 3.02 -21.64
C ILE A 61 10.62 3.86 -20.74
N PHE A 62 10.87 5.12 -21.11
CA PHE A 62 11.65 6.05 -20.28
C PHE A 62 10.95 6.32 -18.94
N PHE A 63 9.62 6.47 -18.94
CA PHE A 63 8.84 6.60 -17.71
C PHE A 63 8.98 5.37 -16.79
N VAL A 64 8.93 4.16 -17.34
CA VAL A 64 9.15 2.92 -16.56
C VAL A 64 10.58 2.84 -16.02
N MET A 65 11.58 3.21 -16.82
CA MET A 65 12.98 3.25 -16.37
C MET A 65 13.17 4.26 -15.23
N LEU A 66 12.53 5.42 -15.30
CA LEU A 66 12.54 6.42 -14.24
C LEU A 66 11.86 5.85 -12.97
N LEU A 67 10.73 5.16 -13.10
CA LEU A 67 10.08 4.49 -11.98
C LEU A 67 10.99 3.44 -11.33
N LEU A 68 11.70 2.63 -12.13
CA LEU A 68 12.66 1.65 -11.62
C LEU A 68 13.78 2.32 -10.81
N LEU A 69 14.32 3.45 -11.28
CA LEU A 69 15.28 4.26 -10.52
C LEU A 69 14.70 4.74 -9.18
N LEU A 70 13.48 5.28 -9.17
CA LEU A 70 12.82 5.74 -7.94
C LEU A 70 12.60 4.60 -6.94
N ILE A 71 12.25 3.41 -7.42
CA ILE A 71 12.08 2.21 -6.59
C ILE A 71 13.39 1.82 -5.91
N VAL A 72 14.49 1.79 -6.66
CA VAL A 72 15.81 1.51 -6.10
C VAL A 72 16.20 2.58 -5.07
N SER A 73 16.03 3.86 -5.40
CA SER A 73 16.30 4.97 -4.47
C SER A 73 15.50 4.85 -3.16
N LYS A 74 14.20 4.53 -3.26
CA LYS A 74 13.35 4.31 -2.09
C LYS A 74 13.82 3.11 -1.26
N GLY A 75 14.28 2.03 -1.90
CA GLY A 75 14.81 0.84 -1.24
C GLY A 75 15.98 1.17 -0.30
N TYR A 76 16.92 2.01 -0.74
CA TYR A 76 18.04 2.45 0.09
C TYR A 76 17.61 3.34 1.26
N TYR A 77 16.61 4.19 1.07
CA TYR A 77 16.09 5.05 2.14
C TYR A 77 15.44 4.22 3.26
N GLY A 78 14.66 3.20 2.92
CA GLY A 78 14.01 2.33 3.90
C GLY A 78 15.01 1.62 4.81
N LYS A 79 16.13 1.15 4.27
CA LYS A 79 17.19 0.51 5.07
C LYS A 79 17.81 1.48 6.07
N ARG A 80 18.21 2.68 5.61
CA ARG A 80 18.80 3.70 6.49
C ARG A 80 17.83 4.15 7.58
N LEU A 81 16.55 4.33 7.24
CA LEU A 81 15.53 4.70 8.21
C LEU A 81 15.34 3.61 9.27
N SER A 82 15.31 2.34 8.87
CA SER A 82 15.20 1.24 9.83
C SER A 82 16.40 1.16 10.77
N ASP A 83 17.60 1.36 10.25
CA ASP A 83 18.83 1.35 11.05
C ASP A 83 18.85 2.53 12.05
N ASP A 84 18.42 3.71 11.61
CA ASP A 84 18.32 4.91 12.44
C ASP A 84 17.29 4.74 13.57
N VAL A 85 16.10 4.23 13.25
CA VAL A 85 15.06 3.92 14.24
C VAL A 85 15.57 2.94 15.30
N ASN A 86 16.27 1.89 14.88
CA ASN A 86 16.85 0.92 15.82
C ASN A 86 17.89 1.56 16.74
N LYS A 87 18.74 2.44 16.20
CA LYS A 87 19.75 3.16 16.97
C LYS A 87 19.10 4.11 17.99
N THR A 88 18.15 4.92 17.56
CA THR A 88 17.42 5.85 18.44
C THR A 88 16.65 5.10 19.53
N GLN A 89 16.06 3.94 19.21
CA GLN A 89 15.38 3.14 20.22
C GLN A 89 16.34 2.62 21.30
N LEU A 90 17.57 2.26 20.90
CA LEU A 90 18.59 1.81 21.84
C LEU A 90 19.06 2.95 22.75
N GLU A 91 19.33 4.14 22.19
CA GLU A 91 19.65 5.35 22.94
C GLU A 91 18.52 5.74 23.91
N LEU A 92 17.26 5.64 23.46
CA LEU A 92 16.10 5.92 24.30
C LEU A 92 15.96 4.92 25.46
N ASN A 93 16.25 3.64 25.22
CA ASN A 93 16.22 2.62 26.27
C ASN A 93 17.31 2.86 27.32
N GLU A 94 18.52 3.22 26.88
CA GLU A 94 19.64 3.58 27.77
C GLU A 94 19.27 4.78 28.64
N LEU A 95 18.81 5.88 28.02
CA LEU A 95 18.39 7.08 28.75
C LEU A 95 17.23 6.81 29.72
N THR A 96 16.31 5.93 29.33
CA THR A 96 15.20 5.51 30.20
C THR A 96 15.71 4.74 31.40
N SER A 97 16.69 3.85 31.21
CA SER A 97 17.35 3.12 32.30
C SER A 97 18.03 4.07 33.28
N ASP A 98 18.83 5.01 32.77
CA ASP A 98 19.52 6.01 33.59
C ASP A 98 18.54 6.87 34.39
N HIS A 99 17.44 7.28 33.77
CA HIS A 99 16.37 8.02 34.44
C HIS A 99 15.73 7.18 35.56
N PHE A 100 15.44 5.91 35.32
CA PHE A 100 14.88 5.03 36.35
C PHE A 100 15.87 4.81 37.50
N GLU A 101 17.16 4.64 37.22
CA GLU A 101 18.19 4.51 38.24
C GLU A 101 18.30 5.78 39.09
N ALA A 102 18.43 6.95 38.45
CA ALA A 102 18.51 8.24 39.15
C ALA A 102 17.26 8.52 39.99
N LYS A 103 16.08 8.19 39.47
CA LYS A 103 14.81 8.29 40.19
C LYS A 103 14.80 7.36 41.41
N THR A 104 15.17 6.09 41.23
CA THR A 104 15.19 5.11 42.31
C THR A 104 16.15 5.54 43.41
N ARG A 105 17.35 6.01 43.04
CA ARG A 105 18.33 6.54 43.99
C ARG A 105 17.78 7.74 44.77
N LEU A 106 17.10 8.67 44.10
CA LEU A 106 16.46 9.80 44.78
C LEU A 106 15.37 9.32 45.75
N GLU A 107 14.54 8.35 45.36
CA GLU A 107 13.51 7.77 46.23
C GLU A 107 14.11 7.03 47.43
N GLU A 108 15.22 6.31 47.25
CA GLU A 108 15.96 5.66 48.33
C GLU A 108 16.60 6.66 49.29
N GLU A 109 17.22 7.73 48.78
CA GLU A 109 17.79 8.82 49.59
C GLU A 109 16.72 9.63 50.32
N THR A 110 15.56 9.86 49.70
CA THR A 110 14.42 10.58 50.30
C THR A 110 13.44 9.67 51.03
N GLN A 111 13.78 8.39 51.23
CA GLN A 111 12.91 7.47 51.93
C GLN A 111 12.71 7.94 53.37
N ARG A 112 11.45 7.95 53.83
CA ARG A 112 11.04 8.39 55.18
C ARG A 112 11.94 7.84 56.29
N VAL A 113 12.23 6.55 56.28
CA VAL A 113 13.04 5.88 57.31
C VAL A 113 14.46 6.46 57.32
N LYS A 114 15.10 6.51 56.14
CA LYS A 114 16.46 7.02 55.98
C LYS A 114 16.58 8.49 56.36
N LEU A 115 15.60 9.30 55.97
CA LEU A 115 15.54 10.71 56.35
C LEU A 115 15.36 10.92 57.86
N VAL A 116 14.55 10.10 58.53
CA VAL A 116 14.38 10.19 59.97
C VAL A 116 15.68 9.86 60.69
N ASP A 117 16.38 8.80 60.27
CA ASP A 117 17.66 8.39 60.85
C ASP A 117 18.74 9.47 60.66
N GLU A 118 18.83 10.06 59.45
CA GLU A 118 19.86 11.06 59.13
C GLU A 118 19.58 12.42 59.81
N LEU A 119 18.31 12.81 59.92
CA LEU A 119 17.89 14.06 60.53
C LEU A 119 17.79 13.99 62.07
N GLU A 120 17.86 12.82 62.69
CA GLU A 120 17.84 12.66 64.15
C GLU A 120 18.97 13.47 64.81
N SER A 121 20.15 13.47 64.17
CA SER A 121 21.33 14.23 64.60
C SER A 121 21.12 15.75 64.62
N SER A 122 20.22 16.27 63.78
CA SER A 122 19.89 17.69 63.67
C SER A 122 18.81 18.14 64.68
N GLY A 123 18.27 17.21 65.47
CA GLY A 123 17.20 17.47 66.45
C GLY A 123 15.81 17.60 65.84
N LEU A 124 15.65 17.37 64.53
CA LEU A 124 14.37 17.36 63.83
C LEU A 124 13.63 16.05 64.13
N LYS A 125 12.32 16.15 64.37
CA LYS A 125 11.45 15.00 64.65
C LYS A 125 10.30 14.96 63.67
N GLU A 126 9.93 13.75 63.27
CA GLU A 126 8.82 13.56 62.36
C GLU A 126 7.47 13.95 63.01
N THR A 127 6.63 14.67 62.25
CA THR A 127 5.26 14.98 62.67
C THR A 127 4.37 13.74 62.52
N VAL A 128 3.88 13.23 63.64
CA VAL A 128 2.90 12.11 63.66
C VAL A 128 1.46 12.63 63.66
N ASN A 129 1.27 13.94 63.84
CA ASN A 129 -0.06 14.52 63.94
C ASN A 129 -0.74 14.62 62.57
N PRO A 130 -2.01 14.20 62.44
CA PRO A 130 -2.75 14.34 61.21
C PRO A 130 -3.02 15.82 60.89
N THR A 131 -3.04 16.16 59.60
CA THR A 131 -3.36 17.51 59.12
C THR A 131 -4.74 17.94 59.60
N LYS A 132 -4.79 19.00 60.41
CA LYS A 132 -6.06 19.60 60.85
C LYS A 132 -6.56 20.55 59.77
N VAL A 133 -7.77 20.29 59.27
CA VAL A 133 -8.47 21.21 58.35
C VAL A 133 -9.47 22.07 59.13
N ILE A 134 -9.41 23.38 58.96
CA ILE A 134 -10.40 24.30 59.53
C ILE A 134 -11.53 24.46 58.51
N ARG A 135 -12.75 24.02 58.84
CA ARG A 135 -13.95 24.19 58.01
C ARG A 135 -14.93 25.14 58.69
N LEU A 136 -15.46 26.10 57.94
CA LEU A 136 -16.51 27.00 58.42
C LEU A 136 -17.82 26.21 58.58
N LYS A 137 -18.46 26.31 59.74
CA LYS A 137 -19.76 25.68 60.01
C LYS A 137 -20.86 26.53 59.36
N LYS A 138 -21.56 25.98 58.37
CA LYS A 138 -22.71 26.66 57.76
C LYS A 138 -23.90 26.51 58.72
N ASN A 139 -24.31 27.60 59.37
CA ASN A 139 -25.56 27.62 60.12
C ASN A 139 -26.73 27.52 59.12
N LYS A 140 -27.70 26.66 59.46
CA LYS A 140 -28.87 26.35 58.64
C LYS A 140 -29.92 27.44 58.77
#